data_AF-L7CC41-F1
#
_entry.id   AF-L7CC41-F1
#
_cell.length_a   1.000
_cell.length_b   1.000
_cell.length_c   1.000
_cell.angle_alpha   90.00
_cell.angle_beta   90.00
_cell.angle_gamma   90.00
#
_symmetry.space_group_name_H-M   'P 1'
#
loop_
_entity.id
_entity.type
_entity.pdbx_description
1 polymer ?
#
loop_
_entity_poly.entity_id
_entity_poly.type
_entity_poly.pdbx_seq_one_letter_code
_entity_poly.pdbx_strand_id
1 'polypeptide(L)'
;MPLIDLNAPPSTSMRRWFGLSLGLLLIIASFLLSDFGQWLNIVLLVAGLAVAAVYYTWTASQQPIIRGWQYATYPIAFCVGHLLFGTIYFLVLTPIALILRATGHDPLNLKQEGRSSNWNDRESTPTPDQYFKQF
;
A
#
# COMPACT_ATOMS: atom_id res chain seq x y z
N MET A 1 6.28 10.32 -3.77
CA MET A 1 6.28 9.74 -2.41
C MET A 1 6.09 8.25 -2.56
N PRO A 2 7.04 7.38 -2.20
CA PRO A 2 6.85 5.94 -2.33
C PRO A 2 5.68 5.50 -1.45
N LEU A 3 4.79 4.65 -1.99
CA LEU A 3 3.63 4.11 -1.27
C LEU A 3 4.04 3.29 -0.03
N ILE A 4 5.28 2.77 -0.01
CA ILE A 4 5.85 1.97 1.07
C ILE A 4 7.26 2.49 1.36
N ASP A 5 7.52 2.88 2.61
CA ASP A 5 8.87 3.19 3.08
C ASP A 5 9.62 1.90 3.44
N LEU A 6 10.50 1.45 2.55
CA LEU A 6 11.33 0.25 2.73
C LEU A 6 12.53 0.48 3.65
N ASN A 7 12.87 1.73 3.95
CA ASN A 7 14.03 2.08 4.78
C ASN A 7 13.67 2.20 6.27
N ALA A 8 12.39 2.46 6.57
CA ALA A 8 11.88 2.51 7.94
C ALA A 8 12.23 1.23 8.74
N PRO A 9 12.61 1.36 10.03
CA PRO A 9 12.87 0.19 10.86
C PRO A 9 11.59 -0.64 11.05
N PRO A 10 11.69 -1.99 10.98
CA PRO A 10 10.56 -2.87 11.24
C PRO A 10 9.93 -2.61 12.62
N SER A 11 8.60 -2.52 12.67
CA SER A 11 7.86 -2.39 13.93
C SER A 11 8.10 -3.57 14.88
N THR A 12 7.88 -3.37 16.17
CA THR A 12 8.07 -4.41 17.20
C THR A 12 7.11 -5.58 17.00
N SER A 13 5.86 -5.32 16.58
CA SER A 13 4.89 -6.35 16.24
C SER A 13 5.32 -7.15 15.01
N MET A 14 5.80 -6.48 13.94
CA MET A 14 6.28 -7.15 12.74
C MET A 14 7.46 -8.07 13.07
N ARG A 15 8.46 -7.60 13.84
CA ARG A 15 9.58 -8.43 14.27
C ARG A 15 9.15 -9.68 15.05
N ARG A 16 8.09 -9.60 15.86
CA ARG A 16 7.60 -10.75 16.65
C ARG A 16 6.91 -11.81 15.79
N TRP A 17 6.05 -11.39 14.86
CA TRP A 17 5.15 -12.29 14.14
C TRP A 17 5.65 -12.70 12.76
N PHE A 18 6.58 -11.97 12.17
CA PHE A 18 6.98 -12.19 10.78
C PHE A 18 7.57 -13.58 10.53
N GLY A 19 8.44 -14.07 11.41
CA GLY A 19 9.04 -15.40 11.28
C GLY A 19 8.00 -16.52 11.27
N LEU A 20 7.03 -16.45 12.19
CA LEU A 20 5.89 -17.37 12.24
C LEU A 20 5.04 -17.28 10.97
N SER A 21 4.70 -16.07 10.52
CA SER A 21 3.88 -15.90 9.32
C SER A 21 4.58 -16.42 8.06
N LEU A 22 5.88 -16.15 7.90
CA LEU A 22 6.65 -16.60 6.73
C LEU A 22 6.87 -18.11 6.76
N GLY A 23 7.20 -18.67 7.93
CA GLY A 23 7.33 -20.12 8.12
C GLY A 23 6.02 -20.86 7.82
N LEU A 24 4.90 -20.38 8.37
CA LEU A 24 3.58 -20.94 8.09
C LEU A 24 3.19 -20.84 6.62
N LEU A 25 3.49 -19.71 5.97
CA LEU A 25 3.25 -19.53 4.53
C LEU A 25 3.98 -20.61 3.72
N LEU A 26 5.27 -20.87 4.01
CA LEU A 26 6.05 -21.88 3.29
C LEU A 26 5.55 -23.30 3.57
N ILE A 27 5.10 -23.59 4.79
CA ILE A 27 4.49 -24.87 5.15
C ILE A 27 3.17 -25.07 4.41
N ILE A 28 2.29 -24.06 4.39
CA ILE A 28 1.03 -24.11 3.64
C ILE A 28 1.30 -24.29 2.14
N ALA A 29 2.27 -23.55 1.60
CA ALA A 29 2.68 -23.68 0.20
C ALA A 29 3.21 -25.08 -0.12
N SER A 30 3.92 -25.73 0.81
CA SER A 30 4.37 -27.12 0.66
C SER A 30 3.19 -28.06 0.44
N PHE A 31 2.12 -27.95 1.25
CA PHE A 31 0.92 -28.78 1.10
C PHE A 31 0.12 -28.45 -0.16
N LEU A 32 0.00 -27.17 -0.54
CA LEU A 32 -0.74 -26.78 -1.75
C LEU A 32 -0.04 -27.16 -3.06
N LEU A 33 1.30 -27.27 -3.03
CA LEU A 33 2.11 -27.60 -4.20
C LEU A 33 2.61 -29.04 -4.18
N SER A 34 2.06 -29.92 -3.33
CA SER A 34 2.47 -31.32 -3.22
C SER A 34 2.35 -32.08 -4.54
N ASP A 35 1.35 -31.73 -5.33
CA ASP A 35 1.03 -32.40 -6.59
C ASP A 35 2.06 -32.12 -7.69
N PHE A 36 2.85 -31.04 -7.55
CA PHE A 36 3.89 -30.65 -8.50
C PHE A 36 5.20 -31.42 -8.30
N GLY A 37 5.35 -32.14 -7.19
CA GLY A 37 6.48 -33.02 -6.94
C GLY A 37 6.89 -33.13 -5.47
N GLN A 38 7.18 -34.37 -5.05
CA GLN A 38 7.59 -34.69 -3.68
C GLN A 38 8.84 -33.91 -3.24
N TRP A 39 9.81 -33.72 -4.14
CA TRP A 39 11.03 -32.94 -3.83
C TRP A 39 10.73 -31.48 -3.52
N LEU A 40 9.85 -30.84 -4.28
CA LEU A 40 9.45 -29.44 -4.05
C LEU A 40 8.73 -29.30 -2.69
N ASN A 41 7.84 -30.24 -2.37
CA ASN A 41 7.15 -30.29 -1.08
C ASN A 41 8.14 -30.37 0.10
N ILE A 42 9.09 -31.32 0.05
CA ILE A 42 10.10 -31.50 1.11
C ILE A 42 10.95 -30.24 1.25
N VAL A 43 11.41 -29.66 0.13
CA VAL A 43 12.22 -28.43 0.13
C VAL A 43 11.46 -27.28 0.79
N LEU A 44 10.20 -27.07 0.44
CA LEU A 44 9.38 -25.99 1.02
C LEU A 44 9.10 -26.21 2.51
N LEU A 45 8.85 -27.45 2.93
CA LEU A 45 8.61 -27.80 4.32
C LEU A 45 9.86 -27.55 5.17
N VAL A 46 11.01 -28.07 4.72
CA VAL A 46 12.29 -27.90 5.39
C VAL A 46 12.69 -26.43 5.42
N ALA A 47 12.51 -25.70 4.32
CA ALA A 47 12.77 -24.27 4.26
C ALA A 47 11.89 -23.48 5.23
N GLY A 48 10.59 -23.80 5.32
CA GLY A 48 9.67 -23.14 6.26
C GLY A 48 10.09 -23.33 7.72
N LEU A 49 10.45 -24.55 8.11
CA LEU A 49 10.94 -24.86 9.45
C LEU A 49 12.30 -24.20 9.73
N ALA A 50 13.24 -24.26 8.77
CA ALA A 50 14.56 -23.68 8.91
C ALA A 50 14.52 -22.15 9.03
N VAL A 51 13.72 -21.48 8.21
CA VAL A 51 13.54 -20.02 8.26
C VAL A 51 12.96 -19.60 9.61
N ALA A 52 11.93 -20.30 10.11
CA ALA A 52 11.36 -20.00 11.42
C ALA A 52 12.40 -20.23 12.55
N ALA A 53 13.13 -21.35 12.52
CA ALA A 53 14.15 -21.66 13.51
C ALA A 53 15.27 -20.61 13.53
N VAL A 54 15.85 -20.27 12.38
CA VAL A 54 16.91 -19.26 12.25
C VAL A 54 16.42 -17.89 12.71
N TYR A 55 15.20 -17.50 12.32
CA TYR A 55 14.61 -16.21 12.66
C TYR A 55 14.42 -16.00 14.18
N TYR A 56 14.00 -17.05 14.90
CA TYR A 56 13.76 -16.97 16.35
C TYR A 56 14.99 -17.27 17.22
N THR A 57 15.93 -18.08 16.73
CA THR A 57 17.18 -18.36 17.45
C THR A 57 18.21 -17.26 17.28
N TRP A 58 18.25 -16.61 16.12
CA TRP A 58 19.22 -15.56 15.82
C TRP A 58 18.55 -14.21 15.55
N THR A 59 18.50 -13.37 16.57
CA THR A 59 17.84 -12.04 16.53
C THR A 59 18.42 -11.10 15.48
N ALA A 60 19.72 -11.18 15.16
CA ALA A 60 20.33 -10.36 14.13
C ALA A 60 19.86 -10.71 12.71
N SER A 61 19.35 -11.93 12.49
CA SER A 61 18.84 -12.37 11.18
C SER A 61 17.46 -11.77 10.83
N GLN A 62 16.72 -11.25 11.81
CA GLN A 62 15.35 -10.79 11.62
C GLN A 62 15.24 -9.64 10.62
N GLN A 63 16.12 -8.65 10.75
CA GLN A 63 16.11 -7.46 9.91
C GLN A 63 16.44 -7.76 8.44
N PRO A 64 17.52 -8.50 8.10
CA PRO A 64 17.80 -8.83 6.71
C PRO A 64 16.73 -9.75 6.09
N ILE A 65 16.15 -10.70 6.85
CA ILE A 65 15.08 -11.57 6.35
C ILE A 65 13.82 -10.77 6.00
N ILE A 66 13.37 -9.90 6.90
CA ILE A 66 12.21 -9.02 6.66
C ILE A 66 12.45 -8.16 5.42
N ARG A 67 13.62 -7.51 5.34
CA ARG A 67 13.93 -6.61 4.23
C ARG A 67 14.04 -7.36 2.91
N GLY A 68 14.69 -8.51 2.89
CA GLY A 68 14.78 -9.37 1.70
C GLY A 68 13.39 -9.72 1.18
N TRP A 69 12.47 -10.09 2.07
CA TRP A 69 11.09 -10.36 1.71
C TRP A 69 10.34 -9.12 1.20
N GLN A 70 10.52 -7.96 1.83
CA GLN A 70 9.92 -6.71 1.36
C GLN A 70 10.39 -6.33 -0.05
N TYR A 71 11.68 -6.50 -0.34
CA TYR A 71 12.21 -6.28 -1.69
C TYR A 71 11.65 -7.28 -2.69
N ALA A 72 11.57 -8.56 -2.32
CA ALA A 72 11.01 -9.60 -3.19
C ALA A 72 9.53 -9.36 -3.53
N THR A 73 8.76 -8.84 -2.58
CA THR A 73 7.32 -8.59 -2.72
C THR A 73 6.98 -7.18 -3.21
N TYR A 74 7.96 -6.26 -3.25
CA TYR A 74 7.75 -4.88 -3.68
C TYR A 74 7.14 -4.73 -5.08
N PRO A 75 7.60 -5.47 -6.12
CA PRO A 75 6.99 -5.35 -7.46
C PRO A 75 5.50 -5.71 -7.46
N ILE A 76 5.09 -6.69 -6.65
CA ILE A 76 3.68 -7.07 -6.50
C ILE A 76 2.90 -5.91 -5.88
N ALA A 77 3.39 -5.34 -4.78
CA ALA A 77 2.76 -4.21 -4.11
C ALA A 77 2.66 -2.98 -5.04
N PHE A 78 3.71 -2.72 -5.82
CA PHE A 78 3.72 -1.66 -6.83
C PHE A 78 2.63 -1.87 -7.88
N CYS A 79 2.58 -3.05 -8.51
CA CYS A 79 1.60 -3.38 -9.54
C CYS A 79 0.17 -3.30 -8.99
N VAL A 80 -0.10 -3.91 -7.85
CA VAL A 80 -1.41 -3.90 -7.21
C VAL A 80 -1.83 -2.48 -6.84
N GLY A 81 -0.91 -1.66 -6.31
CA GLY A 81 -1.20 -0.26 -6.00
C GLY A 81 -1.63 0.53 -7.23
N HIS A 82 -0.89 0.41 -8.34
CA HIS A 82 -1.23 1.09 -9.60
C HIS A 82 -2.55 0.60 -10.18
N LEU A 83 -2.79 -0.72 -10.16
CA LEU A 83 -4.04 -1.31 -10.62
C LEU A 83 -5.23 -0.82 -9.79
N LEU A 84 -5.09 -0.77 -8.46
CA LEU A 84 -6.13 -0.28 -7.56
C LEU A 84 -6.47 1.19 -7.86
N PHE A 85 -5.45 2.05 -7.91
CA PHE A 85 -5.67 3.48 -8.22
C PHE A 85 -6.25 3.68 -9.62
N GLY A 86 -5.75 2.95 -10.63
CA GLY A 86 -6.29 2.99 -11.98
C GLY A 86 -7.76 2.55 -12.01
N THR A 87 -8.10 1.47 -11.31
CA THR A 87 -9.47 0.96 -11.21
C THR A 87 -10.40 1.99 -10.56
N ILE A 88 -10.01 2.58 -9.43
CA ILE A 88 -10.80 3.62 -8.76
C ILE A 88 -10.97 4.83 -9.69
N TYR A 89 -9.90 5.26 -10.35
CA TYR A 89 -9.97 6.41 -11.25
C TYR A 89 -10.92 6.17 -12.43
N PHE A 90 -10.80 5.05 -13.13
CA PHE A 90 -11.55 4.79 -14.35
C PHE A 90 -12.96 4.23 -14.10
N LEU A 91 -13.19 3.45 -13.04
CA LEU A 91 -14.50 2.83 -12.78
C LEU A 91 -15.35 3.60 -11.78
N VAL A 92 -14.76 4.48 -10.97
CA VAL A 92 -15.52 5.27 -9.98
C VAL A 92 -15.47 6.75 -10.32
N LEU A 93 -14.28 7.35 -10.34
CA LEU A 93 -14.17 8.80 -10.51
C LEU A 93 -14.57 9.27 -11.92
N THR A 94 -14.15 8.55 -12.95
CA THR A 94 -14.44 8.89 -14.35
C THR A 94 -15.94 8.84 -14.66
N PRO A 95 -16.71 7.77 -14.32
CA PRO A 95 -18.15 7.78 -14.57
C PRO A 95 -18.88 8.83 -13.75
N ILE A 96 -18.47 9.10 -12.51
CA ILE A 96 -19.02 10.23 -11.73
C ILE A 96 -18.80 11.54 -12.49
N ALA A 97 -17.56 11.81 -12.93
CA ALA A 97 -17.25 13.03 -13.68
C ALA A 97 -18.03 13.13 -15.00
N LEU A 98 -18.23 12.02 -15.72
CA LEU A 98 -19.04 11.97 -16.94
C LEU A 98 -20.51 12.28 -16.65
N ILE A 99 -21.08 11.73 -15.57
CA ILE A 99 -22.46 12.02 -15.16
C ILE A 99 -22.61 13.50 -14.82
N LEU A 100 -21.70 14.06 -14.01
CA LEU A 100 -21.71 15.48 -13.65
C LEU A 100 -21.59 16.39 -14.89
N ARG A 101 -20.71 16.03 -15.82
CA ARG A 101 -20.56 16.74 -17.09
C ARG A 101 -21.85 16.68 -17.93
N ALA A 102 -22.51 15.52 -17.98
CA ALA A 102 -23.75 15.34 -18.73
C ALA A 102 -24.94 16.09 -18.10
N THR A 103 -25.01 16.19 -16.76
CA THR A 103 -26.03 16.97 -16.05
C THR A 103 -25.71 18.47 -16.00
N GLY A 104 -24.55 18.89 -16.50
CA GLY A 104 -24.09 20.28 -16.51
C GLY A 104 -23.59 20.79 -15.16
N HIS A 105 -23.54 19.93 -14.13
CA HIS A 105 -23.05 20.26 -12.80
C HIS A 105 -21.52 20.39 -12.82
N ASP A 106 -21.01 21.55 -12.41
CA ASP A 106 -19.57 21.84 -12.37
C ASP A 106 -19.14 22.18 -10.93
N PRO A 107 -18.98 21.17 -10.05
CA PRO A 107 -18.64 21.42 -8.65
C PRO A 107 -17.22 21.96 -8.47
N LEU A 108 -16.37 21.81 -9.48
CA LEU A 108 -14.99 22.28 -9.47
C LEU A 108 -14.85 23.67 -10.11
N ASN A 109 -15.96 24.27 -10.59
CA ASN A 109 -15.99 25.55 -11.30
C ASN A 109 -14.90 25.66 -12.38
N LEU A 110 -14.69 24.58 -13.14
CA LEU A 110 -13.65 24.50 -14.15
C LEU A 110 -14.01 25.23 -15.45
N LYS A 111 -15.29 25.55 -15.66
CA LYS A 111 -15.73 26.38 -16.79
C LYS A 111 -15.15 27.79 -16.67
N GLN A 112 -14.19 28.10 -17.55
CA GLN A 112 -13.60 29.43 -17.64
C GLN A 112 -14.55 30.38 -18.38
N GLU A 113 -15.33 31.15 -17.63
CA GLU A 113 -16.17 32.24 -18.16
C GLU A 113 -15.33 33.48 -18.48
N GLY A 114 -14.36 33.36 -19.40
CA GLY A 114 -13.52 34.48 -19.85
C GLY A 114 -12.46 34.96 -18.84
N ARG A 115 -12.19 34.18 -17.79
CA ARG A 115 -11.14 34.48 -16.80
C ARG A 115 -9.80 33.89 -17.23
N SER A 116 -8.71 34.63 -17.03
CA SER A 116 -7.34 34.18 -17.34
C SER A 116 -6.78 33.17 -16.32
N SER A 117 -7.45 33.00 -15.17
CA SER A 117 -7.03 32.07 -14.13
C SER A 117 -8.23 31.45 -13.42
N ASN A 118 -8.01 30.27 -12.83
CA ASN A 118 -8.96 29.60 -11.94
C ASN A 118 -8.83 30.07 -10.48
N TRP A 119 -8.20 31.23 -10.26
CA TRP A 119 -8.05 31.81 -8.93
C TRP A 119 -9.41 32.24 -8.42
N ASN A 120 -9.79 31.75 -7.23
CA ASN A 120 -10.96 32.26 -6.52
C ASN A 120 -10.50 33.37 -5.58
N ASP A 121 -11.02 34.58 -5.80
CA ASP A 121 -10.75 35.70 -4.92
C ASP A 121 -11.29 35.39 -3.52
N ARG A 122 -10.46 35.67 -2.51
CA ARG A 122 -10.83 35.44 -1.12
C ARG A 122 -11.78 36.55 -0.68
N GLU A 123 -13.02 36.21 -0.36
CA GLU A 123 -14.08 37.19 -0.04
C GLU A 123 -13.88 37.97 1.29
N SER A 124 -12.76 37.83 2.01
CA SER A 124 -12.53 38.66 3.20
C SER A 124 -11.07 38.83 3.58
N THR A 125 -10.75 40.05 4.02
CA THR A 125 -9.59 40.33 4.87
C THR A 125 -10.04 39.98 6.29
N PRO A 126 -9.51 38.92 6.91
CA PRO A 126 -9.99 38.48 8.21
C PRO A 126 -9.63 39.54 9.24
N THR A 127 -10.60 39.94 10.05
CA THR A 127 -10.33 40.85 11.16
C THR A 127 -9.46 40.12 12.19
N PRO A 128 -8.52 40.80 12.87
CA PRO A 128 -7.64 40.16 13.85
C PRO A 128 -8.40 39.32 14.90
N ASP A 129 -9.61 39.75 15.27
CA ASP A 129 -10.47 39.05 16.24
C ASP A 129 -10.97 37.67 15.76
N GLN A 130 -11.04 37.42 14.45
CA GLN A 130 -11.47 36.12 13.90
C GLN A 130 -10.44 35.01 14.14
N TYR A 131 -9.15 35.35 14.30
CA TYR A 131 -8.12 34.36 14.64
C TYR A 131 -8.32 33.75 16.03
N PHE A 132 -9.01 34.46 16.93
CA PHE A 132 -9.31 33.96 18.28
C PHE A 132 -10.60 33.13 18.36
N LYS A 133 -11.34 32.98 17.25
CA LYS A 133 -12.61 32.24 17.17
C LYS A 133 -12.52 31.07 16.20
N GLN A 134 -11.52 30.21 16.42
CA GLN A 134 -11.24 29.05 15.55
C GLN A 134 -12.19 27.86 15.80
N PHE A 135 -12.99 27.90 16.86
CA PHE A 135 -13.96 26.86 17.24
C PHE A 135 -15.37 27.44 17.37
#